data_AF-A0A6J3C951-F1
#
_entry.id   AF-A0A6J3C951-F1
#
_cell.length_a   1.000
_cell.length_b   1.000
_cell.length_c   1.000
_cell.angle_alpha   90.00
_cell.angle_beta   90.00
_cell.angle_gamma   90.00
#
_symmetry.space_group_name_H-M   'P 1'
#
loop_
_entity.id
_entity.type
_entity.pdbx_description
1 polymer ?
#
loop_
_entity_poly.entity_id
_entity_poly.type
_entity_poly.pdbx_seq_one_letter_code
_entity_poly.pdbx_strand_id
1 'polypeptide(L)'
;MGLNTGLLVLYACTSRSKKTIVAPTRLDLFKQLAHLQAHCPQAKNNFRDNGSEASTRPAEECSFDPAATLPDVATNGNGKPKANHCSIIMGGVLNNPSLTFNDGVRTIDYVLVWEAGKVDATTPQAIEQRRIFEENLENEGLQLEREAPKELHGLNFTKIHAPYSVLRDYSEILKLRMPMKECSKIRKGGRTNAILNAAMYMSKFSALKDVHEKTNSLVDKMDACWEQFMAKIRVDPDLFPERKHRLTAIYSKDKEYLFDTTAECFWTPSIRSRIVQFILDRKKFSSASNDDFAFGITRLISNSTYSAAYPLHDGDLKTPGSMRHLLYTEWASVSKCIKYQPLDYVKDYFGVKIGLYFAWLGFYTHMLIPASIVGLICVIYSASTVYSNQPSEQVCNYNSSIKMCPLCDYFCDYWDLKDTCLQSRITYLFDNSTTVFFAIFMSFWGK
;
A
#
# COMPACT_ATOMS: atom_id res chain seq x y z
N MET A 1 32.42 6.37 -24.16
CA MET A 1 32.48 4.91 -23.95
C MET A 1 31.06 4.40 -23.70
N GLY A 2 30.46 3.77 -24.71
CA GLY A 2 29.36 2.81 -24.61
C GLY A 2 27.99 3.27 -24.11
N LEU A 3 27.22 4.01 -24.91
CA LEU A 3 25.74 3.91 -24.88
C LEU A 3 25.32 2.99 -26.03
N ASN A 4 24.74 1.83 -25.68
CA ASN A 4 24.18 0.90 -26.64
C ASN A 4 22.68 1.19 -26.77
N THR A 5 22.30 1.86 -27.86
CA THR A 5 20.92 2.05 -28.31
C THR A 5 20.44 0.77 -29.00
N GLY A 6 19.61 -0.02 -28.31
CA GLY A 6 18.95 -1.20 -28.85
C GLY A 6 17.51 -0.89 -29.26
N LEU A 7 17.32 -0.60 -30.54
CA LEU A 7 16.06 -0.51 -31.26
C LEU A 7 15.31 -1.86 -31.19
N LEU A 8 14.13 -1.90 -30.58
CA LEU A 8 13.29 -3.11 -30.55
C LEU A 8 12.20 -2.99 -31.63
N VAL A 9 12.53 -3.55 -32.78
CA VAL A 9 11.65 -3.74 -33.93
C VAL A 9 10.60 -4.81 -33.58
N LEU A 10 9.33 -4.45 -33.77
CA LEU A 10 8.19 -5.36 -33.75
C LEU A 10 8.25 -6.33 -34.94
N TYR A 11 8.56 -7.59 -34.68
CA TYR A 11 8.20 -8.69 -35.59
C TYR A 11 6.99 -9.43 -35.04
N ALA A 12 5.89 -9.35 -35.79
CA ALA A 12 4.70 -10.15 -35.58
C ALA A 12 4.99 -11.61 -35.97
N CYS A 13 4.83 -12.54 -35.03
CA CYS A 13 4.61 -13.95 -35.34
C CYS A 13 3.17 -14.30 -34.92
N THR A 14 2.39 -14.68 -35.91
CA THR A 14 0.99 -15.04 -35.85
C THR A 14 0.78 -16.33 -35.07
N SER A 15 0.14 -16.25 -33.90
CA SER A 15 -0.60 -17.39 -33.34
C SER A 15 -1.83 -16.89 -32.58
N ARG A 16 -3.00 -17.40 -32.99
CA ARG A 16 -4.32 -17.11 -32.46
C ARG A 16 -4.37 -17.41 -30.95
N SER A 17 -4.47 -16.36 -30.15
CA SER A 17 -5.32 -16.38 -28.95
C SER A 17 -5.69 -14.95 -28.59
N LYS A 18 -6.99 -14.65 -28.58
CA LYS A 18 -7.54 -13.36 -28.19
C LYS A 18 -7.17 -13.08 -26.72
N LYS A 19 -6.11 -12.31 -26.48
CA LYS A 19 -5.86 -11.63 -25.22
C LYS A 19 -5.86 -10.14 -25.48
N THR A 20 -6.93 -9.50 -25.05
CA THR A 20 -7.05 -8.05 -24.92
C THR A 20 -5.85 -7.53 -24.12
N ILE A 21 -5.04 -6.69 -24.73
CA ILE A 21 -3.98 -5.95 -24.04
C ILE A 21 -4.69 -4.89 -23.20
N VAL A 22 -4.88 -5.18 -21.92
CA VAL A 22 -5.34 -4.23 -20.91
C VAL A 22 -4.12 -3.84 -20.09
N ALA A 23 -3.90 -2.54 -19.91
CA ALA A 23 -2.89 -2.01 -19.00
C ALA A 23 -3.00 -2.69 -17.61
N PRO A 24 -1.90 -2.98 -16.90
CA PRO A 24 -1.98 -3.66 -15.62
C PRO A 24 -2.82 -2.79 -14.67
N THR A 25 -3.98 -3.31 -14.29
CA THR A 25 -4.87 -2.62 -13.37
C THR A 25 -4.42 -2.90 -11.94
N ARG A 26 -4.83 -2.04 -11.00
CA ARG A 26 -4.66 -2.25 -9.54
C ARG A 26 -5.02 -3.68 -9.11
N LEU A 27 -5.93 -4.34 -9.85
CA LEU A 27 -6.40 -5.71 -9.66
C LEU A 27 -5.35 -6.80 -9.95
N ASP A 28 -4.46 -6.60 -10.93
CA ASP A 28 -3.38 -7.54 -11.25
C ASP A 28 -2.30 -7.51 -10.17
N LEU A 29 -2.09 -6.34 -9.56
CA LEU A 29 -1.25 -6.13 -8.39
C LEU A 29 -1.80 -6.85 -7.15
N PHE A 30 -3.12 -6.92 -6.97
CA PHE A 30 -3.74 -7.70 -5.89
C PHE A 30 -3.53 -9.22 -6.04
N LYS A 31 -3.63 -9.74 -7.26
CA LYS A 31 -3.35 -11.16 -7.54
C LYS A 31 -1.87 -11.51 -7.34
N GLN A 32 -0.97 -10.60 -7.70
CA GLN A 32 0.46 -10.75 -7.46
C GLN A 32 0.85 -10.56 -5.98
N LEU A 33 0.22 -9.62 -5.25
CA LEU A 33 0.47 -9.40 -3.81
C LEU A 33 0.05 -10.60 -2.97
N ALA A 34 -1.04 -11.28 -3.33
CA ALA A 34 -1.43 -12.56 -2.70
C ALA A 34 -0.38 -13.67 -2.88
N HIS A 35 0.43 -13.60 -3.95
CA HIS A 35 1.50 -14.56 -4.24
C HIS A 35 2.88 -14.11 -3.69
N LEU A 36 3.10 -12.80 -3.50
CA LEU A 36 4.34 -12.20 -2.99
C LEU A 36 4.51 -12.34 -1.48
N GLN A 37 3.44 -12.62 -0.75
CA GLN A 37 3.50 -12.88 0.69
C GLN A 37 4.29 -14.17 1.03
N ALA A 38 4.56 -15.03 0.03
CA ALA A 38 5.30 -16.28 0.18
C ALA A 38 6.84 -16.14 0.10
N HIS A 39 7.40 -15.03 -0.39
CA HIS A 39 8.86 -14.90 -0.55
C HIS A 39 9.33 -13.45 -0.44
N CYS A 40 9.74 -13.00 0.76
CA CYS A 40 10.63 -11.84 0.84
C CYS A 40 11.48 -11.82 2.12
N PRO A 41 12.82 -11.75 2.04
CA PRO A 41 13.70 -11.65 3.20
C PRO A 41 13.60 -10.30 3.90
N GLN A 42 13.73 -10.28 5.22
CA GLN A 42 13.75 -9.07 6.03
C GLN A 42 15.12 -8.37 5.97
N ALA A 43 15.17 -7.14 5.45
CA ALA A 43 16.31 -6.24 5.64
C ALA A 43 16.23 -5.58 7.02
N LYS A 44 17.32 -5.67 7.79
CA LYS A 44 17.52 -4.99 9.08
C LYS A 44 17.65 -3.48 8.85
N ASN A 45 16.75 -2.69 9.42
CA ASN A 45 16.90 -1.24 9.50
C ASN A 45 17.74 -0.89 10.74
N ASN A 46 19.00 -0.53 10.56
CA ASN A 46 19.79 0.17 11.58
C ASN A 46 19.51 1.68 11.45
N PHE A 47 18.50 2.17 12.18
CA PHE A 47 18.33 3.60 12.41
C PHE A 47 18.85 3.93 13.81
N ARG A 48 19.92 4.71 13.86
CA ARG A 48 20.69 5.05 15.05
C ARG A 48 20.35 6.50 15.39
N ASP A 49 19.39 6.69 16.30
CA ASP A 49 19.04 8.02 16.81
C ASP A 49 19.80 8.31 18.10
N ASN A 50 20.55 9.42 18.07
CA ASN A 50 21.22 9.98 19.23
C ASN A 50 20.17 10.52 20.20
N GLY A 51 20.20 10.01 21.43
CA GLY A 51 19.30 10.40 22.51
C GLY A 51 19.38 11.89 22.81
N SER A 52 18.23 12.56 22.77
CA SER A 52 18.03 13.85 23.41
C SER A 52 17.63 13.59 24.87
N GLU A 53 18.37 14.18 25.81
CA GLU A 53 18.13 14.07 27.25
C GLU A 53 16.69 14.45 27.59
N ALA A 54 15.98 13.53 28.25
CA ALA A 54 14.63 13.75 28.74
C ALA A 54 14.68 14.56 30.04
N SER A 55 13.85 15.61 30.10
CA SER A 55 13.61 16.44 31.27
C SER A 55 13.24 15.60 32.50
N THR A 56 13.94 15.78 33.61
CA THR A 56 13.80 15.09 34.90
C THR A 56 12.63 15.60 35.75
N ARG A 57 11.49 15.96 35.13
CA ARG A 57 10.31 16.30 35.92
C ARG A 57 9.62 15.02 36.41
N PRO A 58 9.23 14.94 37.70
CA PRO A 58 8.48 13.80 38.22
C PRO A 58 7.20 13.63 37.40
N ALA A 59 6.89 12.38 37.04
CA ALA A 59 5.65 12.05 36.38
C ALA A 59 4.49 12.34 37.34
N GLU A 60 3.73 13.41 37.08
CA GLU A 60 2.42 13.58 37.71
C GLU A 60 1.56 12.39 37.29
N GLU A 61 1.05 11.65 38.27
CA GLU A 61 0.08 10.59 38.05
C GLU A 61 -1.09 11.15 37.22
N CYS A 62 -1.42 10.44 36.14
CA CYS A 62 -2.66 10.67 35.41
C CYS A 62 -3.82 10.28 36.34
N SER A 63 -4.22 11.19 37.22
CA SER A 63 -5.35 11.02 38.14
C SER A 63 -6.61 10.77 37.31
N PHE A 64 -7.25 9.64 37.57
CA PHE A 64 -8.47 9.18 36.94
C PHE A 64 -9.66 9.72 37.74
N ASP A 65 -10.53 10.50 37.11
CA ASP A 65 -11.87 10.76 37.66
C ASP A 65 -12.73 9.52 37.39
N PRO A 66 -13.24 8.81 38.42
CA PRO A 66 -14.06 7.61 38.25
C PRO A 66 -15.45 7.87 37.66
N ALA A 67 -15.74 9.11 37.24
CA ALA A 67 -17.00 9.54 36.65
C ALA A 67 -16.87 9.95 35.17
N ALA A 68 -15.83 9.50 34.47
CA ALA A 68 -15.81 9.56 33.00
C ALA A 68 -16.72 8.46 32.45
N THR A 69 -17.94 8.86 32.15
CA THR A 69 -18.94 8.09 31.40
C THR A 69 -18.30 7.36 30.22
N LEU A 70 -18.75 6.12 29.97
CA LEU A 70 -18.47 5.33 28.78
C LEU A 70 -18.41 6.23 27.52
N PRO A 71 -17.44 6.03 26.61
CA PRO A 71 -17.38 6.84 25.40
C PRO A 71 -18.71 6.74 24.66
N ASP A 72 -19.35 7.88 24.43
CA ASP A 72 -20.62 7.97 23.71
C ASP A 72 -20.55 7.13 22.43
N VAL A 73 -21.32 6.04 22.41
CA VAL A 73 -21.54 5.24 21.20
C VAL A 73 -22.33 6.14 20.27
N ALA A 74 -21.65 6.77 19.32
CA ALA A 74 -22.30 7.55 18.27
C ALA A 74 -23.22 6.61 17.49
N THR A 75 -24.54 6.72 17.69
CA THR A 75 -25.53 5.95 16.94
C THR A 75 -25.90 6.73 15.69
N ASN A 76 -25.90 6.07 14.53
CA ASN A 76 -26.53 6.64 13.33
C ASN A 76 -28.04 6.82 13.59
N GLY A 77 -28.73 7.67 12.82
CA GLY A 77 -30.18 7.94 12.93
C GLY A 77 -31.11 6.72 12.84
N ASN A 78 -30.56 5.51 12.63
CA ASN A 78 -31.24 4.21 12.65
C ASN A 78 -30.88 3.33 13.89
N GLY A 79 -30.29 3.89 14.94
CA GLY A 79 -30.00 3.17 16.20
C GLY A 79 -28.86 2.14 16.14
N LYS A 80 -28.11 2.05 15.03
CA LYS A 80 -26.92 1.20 14.93
C LYS A 80 -25.68 1.97 15.40
N PRO A 81 -24.78 1.35 16.20
CA PRO A 81 -23.52 1.95 16.59
C PRO A 81 -22.69 2.26 15.34
N LYS A 82 -22.20 3.50 15.21
CA LYS A 82 -21.30 3.91 14.13
C LYS A 82 -20.01 3.10 14.25
N ALA A 83 -19.66 2.37 13.19
CA ALA A 83 -18.48 1.54 13.18
C ALA A 83 -17.24 2.41 13.47
N ASN A 84 -16.52 2.09 14.54
CA ASN A 84 -15.27 2.76 14.86
C ASN A 84 -14.13 2.05 14.11
N HIS A 85 -12.98 2.73 13.99
CA HIS A 85 -11.81 2.16 13.30
C HIS A 85 -11.47 0.75 13.80
N CYS A 86 -11.45 0.52 15.13
CA CYS A 86 -11.16 -0.80 15.69
C CYS A 86 -12.19 -1.87 15.29
N SER A 87 -13.50 -1.58 15.29
CA SER A 87 -14.53 -2.55 14.89
C SER A 87 -14.41 -2.93 13.42
N ILE A 88 -13.94 -2.02 12.56
CA ILE A 88 -13.71 -2.32 11.14
C ILE A 88 -12.49 -3.24 10.98
N ILE A 89 -11.39 -2.94 11.69
CA ILE A 89 -10.17 -3.73 11.61
C ILE A 89 -10.37 -5.15 12.15
N MET A 90 -11.04 -5.26 13.30
CA MET A 90 -11.30 -6.54 13.96
C MET A 90 -12.58 -7.22 13.47
N GLY A 91 -13.39 -6.55 12.65
CA GLY A 91 -14.74 -6.99 12.30
C GLY A 91 -14.79 -8.35 11.61
N GLY A 92 -13.79 -8.69 10.80
CA GLY A 92 -13.74 -10.03 10.20
C GLY A 92 -13.42 -11.13 11.22
N VAL A 93 -12.49 -10.86 12.15
CA VAL A 93 -12.08 -11.81 13.20
C VAL A 93 -13.19 -12.03 14.23
N LEU A 94 -13.87 -10.96 14.65
CA LEU A 94 -14.94 -11.03 15.66
C LEU A 94 -16.23 -11.67 15.13
N ASN A 95 -16.53 -11.51 13.84
CA ASN A 95 -17.79 -11.98 13.26
C ASN A 95 -17.68 -13.33 12.55
N ASN A 96 -16.47 -13.90 12.40
CA ASN A 96 -16.27 -15.12 11.64
C ASN A 96 -15.70 -16.26 12.52
N PRO A 97 -16.51 -17.29 12.85
CA PRO A 97 -16.05 -18.42 13.64
C PRO A 97 -15.00 -19.28 12.91
N SER A 98 -14.84 -19.14 11.59
CA SER A 98 -13.79 -19.85 10.84
C SER A 98 -12.38 -19.32 11.10
N LEU A 99 -12.25 -18.17 11.78
CA LEU A 99 -10.97 -17.55 12.12
C LEU A 99 -10.55 -17.80 13.56
N THR A 100 -11.32 -18.62 14.28
CA THR A 100 -11.01 -19.09 15.61
C THR A 100 -10.67 -20.56 15.61
N PHE A 101 -10.03 -21.02 16.68
CA PHE A 101 -9.84 -22.43 17.00
C PHE A 101 -11.21 -23.11 17.19
N ASN A 102 -11.20 -24.44 17.33
CA ASN A 102 -12.44 -25.21 17.50
C ASN A 102 -13.20 -24.89 18.80
N ASP A 103 -12.55 -24.21 19.75
CA ASP A 103 -13.18 -23.68 20.95
C ASP A 103 -13.97 -22.38 20.74
N GLY A 104 -13.82 -21.72 19.59
CA GLY A 104 -14.48 -20.44 19.28
C GLY A 104 -13.93 -19.23 20.06
N VAL A 105 -12.85 -19.40 20.83
CA VAL A 105 -12.30 -18.33 21.70
C VAL A 105 -10.97 -17.81 21.16
N ARG A 106 -10.08 -18.70 20.74
CA ARG A 106 -8.72 -18.33 20.34
C ARG A 106 -8.65 -18.01 18.86
N THR A 107 -8.10 -16.86 18.49
CA THR A 107 -7.99 -16.42 17.09
C THR A 107 -6.79 -17.06 16.40
N ILE A 108 -6.92 -17.39 15.12
CA ILE A 108 -5.82 -17.95 14.32
C ILE A 108 -4.97 -16.81 13.77
N ASP A 109 -3.71 -16.73 14.19
CA ASP A 109 -2.76 -15.70 13.74
C ASP A 109 -1.88 -16.17 12.57
N TYR A 110 -1.65 -17.48 12.49
CA TYR A 110 -0.78 -18.12 11.50
C TYR A 110 -1.18 -19.57 11.26
N VAL A 111 -0.88 -20.11 10.08
CA VAL A 111 -1.12 -21.50 9.72
C VAL A 111 0.12 -22.10 9.08
N LEU A 112 0.52 -23.29 9.56
CA LEU A 112 1.52 -24.14 8.92
C LEU A 112 0.81 -25.27 8.20
N VAL A 113 1.32 -25.65 7.02
CA VAL A 113 0.73 -26.72 6.21
C VAL A 113 1.82 -27.73 5.85
N TRP A 114 1.53 -29.01 6.02
CA TRP A 114 2.35 -30.09 5.48
C TRP A 114 1.48 -31.15 4.81
N GLU A 115 2.07 -31.90 3.89
CA GLU A 115 1.35 -32.84 3.03
C GLU A 115 1.86 -34.25 3.27
N ALA A 116 0.97 -35.16 3.66
CA ALA A 116 1.28 -36.57 3.89
C ALA A 116 1.55 -37.35 2.60
N GLY A 117 1.11 -36.84 1.45
CA GLY A 117 1.41 -37.42 0.14
C GLY A 117 2.86 -37.21 -0.32
N LYS A 118 3.60 -36.28 0.29
CA LYS A 118 5.01 -36.01 -0.05
C LYS A 118 5.95 -36.91 0.74
N VAL A 119 6.76 -37.69 0.03
CA VAL A 119 7.74 -38.61 0.63
C VAL A 119 8.67 -37.87 1.59
N ASP A 120 9.20 -36.72 1.18
CA ASP A 120 10.10 -35.87 1.98
C ASP A 120 9.48 -35.47 3.34
N ALA A 121 8.19 -35.14 3.33
CA ALA A 121 7.45 -34.73 4.52
C ALA A 121 7.12 -35.91 5.47
N THR A 122 7.21 -37.15 4.99
CA THR A 122 6.92 -38.37 5.77
C THR A 122 8.18 -39.08 6.25
N THR A 123 9.36 -38.56 5.92
CA THR A 123 10.62 -39.12 6.42
C THR A 123 10.68 -39.08 7.95
N PRO A 124 11.30 -40.06 8.62
CA PRO A 124 11.46 -40.04 10.09
C PRO A 124 12.15 -38.78 10.59
N GLN A 125 13.08 -38.23 9.79
CA GLN A 125 13.76 -36.97 10.07
C GLN A 125 12.78 -35.79 10.03
N ALA A 126 11.94 -35.67 8.99
CA ALA A 126 10.96 -34.60 8.89
C ALA A 126 9.92 -34.66 10.02
N ILE A 127 9.49 -35.86 10.41
CA ILE A 127 8.56 -36.06 11.54
C ILE A 127 9.20 -35.56 12.84
N GLU A 128 10.44 -35.94 13.12
CA GLU A 128 11.13 -35.51 14.34
C GLU A 128 11.43 -34.00 14.33
N GLN A 129 11.82 -33.44 13.18
CA GLN A 129 12.01 -32.00 13.04
C GLN A 129 10.73 -31.22 13.30
N ARG A 130 9.57 -31.67 12.79
CA ARG A 130 8.28 -31.05 13.10
C ARG A 130 7.95 -31.16 14.58
N ARG A 131 8.15 -32.33 15.18
CA ARG A 131 7.89 -32.57 16.61
C ARG A 131 8.68 -31.61 17.49
N ILE A 132 10.00 -31.52 17.27
CA ILE A 132 10.89 -30.62 18.02
C ILE A 132 10.51 -29.15 17.76
N PHE A 133 10.24 -28.78 16.51
CA PHE A 133 9.88 -27.41 16.18
C PHE A 133 8.58 -26.97 16.86
N GLU A 134 7.53 -27.80 16.80
CA GLU A 134 6.24 -27.50 17.43
C GLU A 134 6.34 -27.48 18.96
N GLU A 135 7.08 -28.41 19.57
CA GLU A 135 7.37 -28.40 21.01
C GLU A 135 8.10 -27.10 21.42
N ASN A 136 9.07 -26.65 20.61
CA ASN A 136 9.76 -25.38 20.87
C ASN A 136 8.88 -24.14 20.68
N LEU A 137 7.84 -24.21 19.85
CA LEU A 137 6.84 -23.14 19.72
C LEU A 137 5.92 -23.10 20.94
N GLU A 138 5.47 -24.25 21.42
CA GLU A 138 4.67 -24.38 22.64
C GLU A 138 5.47 -23.92 23.88
N ASN A 139 6.76 -24.28 23.96
CA ASN A 139 7.68 -23.82 25.02
C ASN A 139 7.91 -22.30 25.00
N GLU A 140 7.76 -21.64 23.85
CA GLU A 140 7.78 -20.18 23.76
C GLU A 140 6.46 -19.53 24.21
N GLY A 141 5.42 -20.34 24.45
CA GLY A 141 4.11 -19.91 24.88
C GLY A 141 3.09 -19.76 23.75
N LEU A 142 3.42 -20.15 22.50
CA LEU A 142 2.43 -20.20 21.42
C LEU A 142 1.48 -21.37 21.63
N GLN A 143 0.24 -21.22 21.19
CA GLN A 143 -0.78 -22.26 21.28
C GLN A 143 -1.05 -22.83 19.89
N LEU A 144 -0.95 -24.15 19.77
CA LEU A 144 -1.09 -24.87 18.51
C LEU A 144 -2.38 -25.70 18.49
N GLU A 145 -3.07 -25.73 17.36
CA GLU A 145 -4.18 -26.64 17.08
C GLU A 145 -3.89 -27.38 15.76
N ARG A 146 -3.89 -28.72 15.81
CA ARG A 146 -3.55 -29.58 14.68
C ARG A 146 -4.83 -30.15 14.07
N GLU A 147 -5.03 -29.95 12.78
CA GLU A 147 -6.17 -30.46 12.04
C GLU A 147 -5.72 -31.22 10.79
N ALA A 148 -6.31 -32.39 10.59
CA ALA A 148 -6.11 -33.20 9.40
C ALA A 148 -7.47 -33.50 8.76
N PRO A 149 -8.03 -32.57 7.97
CA PRO A 149 -9.32 -32.77 7.32
C PRO A 149 -9.25 -33.95 6.35
N LYS A 150 -10.16 -34.93 6.52
CA LYS A 150 -10.20 -36.15 5.68
C LYS A 150 -10.49 -35.84 4.21
N GLU A 151 -11.16 -34.72 3.94
CA GLU A 151 -11.58 -34.27 2.61
C GLU A 151 -10.43 -33.72 1.75
N LEU A 152 -9.33 -33.30 2.38
CA LEU A 152 -8.21 -32.61 1.73
C LEU A 152 -7.03 -33.54 1.41
N HIS A 153 -7.31 -34.83 1.21
CA HIS A 153 -6.40 -35.85 0.66
C HIS A 153 -4.94 -35.75 1.15
N GLY A 154 -4.73 -35.75 2.48
CA GLY A 154 -3.40 -35.78 3.08
C GLY A 154 -2.81 -34.42 3.44
N LEU A 155 -3.53 -33.32 3.28
CA LEU A 155 -3.11 -32.03 3.85
C LEU A 155 -3.37 -31.98 5.36
N ASN A 156 -2.36 -31.51 6.09
CA ASN A 156 -2.40 -31.32 7.52
C ASN A 156 -2.12 -29.84 7.82
N PHE A 157 -2.92 -29.26 8.70
CA PHE A 157 -2.87 -27.85 9.09
C PHE A 157 -2.54 -27.75 10.57
N THR A 158 -1.54 -26.94 10.91
CA THR A 158 -1.24 -26.53 12.28
C THR A 158 -1.58 -25.06 12.42
N LYS A 159 -2.69 -24.75 13.09
CA LYS A 159 -3.10 -23.38 13.42
C LYS A 159 -2.31 -22.88 14.63
N ILE A 160 -1.94 -21.60 14.61
CA ILE A 160 -1.15 -20.95 15.65
C ILE A 160 -1.91 -19.75 16.21
N HIS A 161 -2.00 -19.68 17.54
CA HIS A 161 -2.50 -18.54 18.28
C HIS A 161 -1.40 -17.97 19.20
N ALA A 162 -1.20 -16.66 19.15
CA ALA A 162 -0.35 -15.93 20.09
C ALA A 162 -1.18 -15.38 21.25
N PRO A 163 -1.00 -15.89 22.48
CA PRO A 163 -1.68 -15.35 23.65
C PRO A 163 -1.13 -13.97 24.04
N TYR A 164 -1.87 -13.27 24.91
CA TYR A 164 -1.53 -11.91 25.36
C TYR A 164 -0.11 -11.81 25.95
N SER A 165 0.33 -12.81 26.72
CA SER A 165 1.68 -12.84 27.32
C SER A 165 2.78 -12.79 26.26
N VAL A 166 2.68 -13.63 25.24
CA VAL A 166 3.63 -13.66 24.11
C VAL A 166 3.59 -12.35 23.34
N LEU A 167 2.39 -11.82 23.05
CA LEU A 167 2.26 -10.54 22.33
C LEU A 167 2.90 -9.39 23.11
N ARG A 168 2.70 -9.32 24.42
CA ARG A 168 3.31 -8.33 25.32
C ARG A 168 4.84 -8.40 25.28
N ASP A 169 5.41 -9.58 25.50
CA ASP A 169 6.87 -9.75 25.56
C ASP A 169 7.53 -9.47 24.20
N TYR A 170 6.96 -10.00 23.12
CA TYR A 170 7.51 -9.79 21.77
C TYR A 170 7.28 -8.37 21.26
N SER A 171 6.25 -7.66 21.72
CA SER A 171 6.07 -6.24 21.38
C SER A 171 7.22 -5.38 21.90
N GLU A 172 7.76 -5.71 23.08
CA GLU A 172 8.91 -5.03 23.68
C GLU A 172 10.22 -5.42 23.01
N ILE A 173 10.42 -6.70 22.69
CA ILE A 173 11.59 -7.21 21.96
C ILE A 173 11.68 -6.56 20.58
N LEU A 174 10.56 -6.47 19.87
CA LEU A 174 10.48 -5.88 18.53
C LEU A 174 10.41 -4.34 18.53
N LYS A 175 10.39 -3.70 19.70
CA LYS A 175 10.28 -2.24 19.87
C LYS A 175 9.12 -1.66 19.05
N LEU A 176 7.95 -2.30 19.13
CA LEU A 176 6.77 -1.85 18.39
C LEU A 176 6.33 -0.47 18.88
N ARG A 177 6.03 0.44 17.95
CA ARG A 177 5.37 1.71 18.30
C ARG A 177 3.87 1.47 18.46
N MET A 178 3.39 1.60 19.70
CA MET A 178 2.01 1.30 20.10
C MET A 178 1.29 2.58 20.55
N PRO A 179 -0.04 2.66 20.40
CA PRO A 179 -0.81 3.84 20.79
C PRO A 179 -0.82 4.02 22.31
N MET A 180 -0.55 5.24 22.74
CA MET A 180 -0.65 5.66 24.13
C MET A 180 -2.11 5.95 24.50
N LYS A 181 -2.41 5.92 25.81
CA LYS A 181 -3.68 6.42 26.35
C LYS A 181 -3.82 7.91 26.03
N GLU A 182 -5.06 8.35 25.79
CA GLU A 182 -5.34 9.76 25.58
C GLU A 182 -5.21 10.52 26.91
N CYS A 183 -4.25 11.43 27.01
CA CYS A 183 -4.19 12.36 28.13
C CYS A 183 -5.18 13.51 27.87
N SER A 184 -6.36 13.45 28.48
CA SER A 184 -7.40 14.49 28.41
C SER A 184 -6.89 15.88 28.84
N LYS A 185 -5.76 15.95 29.55
CA LYS A 185 -5.15 17.18 30.06
C LYS A 185 -4.18 17.88 29.09
N ILE A 186 -3.91 17.32 27.89
CA ILE A 186 -3.18 18.08 26.87
C ILE A 186 -4.14 19.12 26.30
N ARG A 187 -4.21 20.27 26.99
CA ARG A 187 -4.80 21.50 26.48
C ARG A 187 -4.30 21.64 25.03
N LYS A 188 -5.23 21.62 24.07
CA LYS A 188 -4.97 22.08 22.69
C LYS A 188 -4.59 23.56 22.78
N GLY A 189 -3.37 23.84 23.22
CA GLY A 189 -2.78 25.17 23.22
C GLY A 189 -2.74 25.60 21.76
N GLY A 190 -3.53 26.60 21.43
CA GLY A 190 -3.73 27.07 20.08
C GLY A 190 -2.40 27.35 19.39
N ARG A 191 -2.07 26.51 18.40
CA ARG A 191 -1.25 26.94 17.27
C ARG A 191 -2.23 27.47 16.22
N THR A 192 -2.73 28.68 16.42
CA THR A 192 -3.24 29.47 15.30
C THR A 192 -2.06 29.71 14.37
N ASN A 193 -2.21 29.15 13.17
CA ASN A 193 -1.14 28.82 12.24
C ASN A 193 -0.32 30.05 11.81
N ALA A 194 0.99 29.89 11.65
CA ALA A 194 1.84 30.81 10.89
C ALA A 194 1.29 31.10 9.48
N ILE A 195 0.50 30.16 8.94
CA ILE A 195 -0.25 30.28 7.68
C ILE A 195 -1.31 31.38 7.75
N LEU A 196 -2.01 31.55 8.88
CA LEU A 196 -3.00 32.60 9.07
C LEU A 196 -2.33 33.98 9.08
N ASN A 197 -1.16 34.08 9.72
CA ASN A 197 -0.36 35.31 9.74
C ASN A 197 0.24 35.63 8.36
N ALA A 198 0.66 34.62 7.60
CA ALA A 198 1.13 34.78 6.22
C ALA A 198 0.00 35.21 5.27
N ALA A 199 -1.19 34.64 5.41
CA ALA A 199 -2.40 35.07 4.69
C ALA A 199 -2.78 36.51 5.03
N MET A 200 -2.63 36.91 6.30
CA MET A 200 -2.86 38.29 6.74
C MET A 200 -1.81 39.27 6.18
N TYR A 201 -0.56 38.83 5.97
CA TYR A 201 0.50 39.65 5.38
C TYR A 201 0.32 39.85 3.86
N MET A 202 -0.19 38.84 3.15
CA MET A 202 -0.55 38.94 1.73
C MET A 202 -1.70 39.93 1.48
N SER A 203 -2.55 40.18 2.49
CA SER A 203 -3.65 41.16 2.40
C SER A 203 -3.22 42.64 2.43
N LYS A 204 -1.93 42.93 2.66
CA LYS A 204 -1.38 44.30 2.73
C LYS A 204 -0.98 44.91 1.38
N PHE A 205 -0.95 44.15 0.28
CA PHE A 205 -0.76 44.72 -1.06
C PHE A 205 -2.07 45.37 -1.54
N SER A 206 -2.19 46.68 -1.33
CA SER A 206 -3.37 47.48 -1.66
C SER A 206 -3.79 47.41 -3.14
N ALA A 207 -2.85 47.13 -4.05
CA ALA A 207 -3.11 47.00 -5.49
C ALA A 207 -3.85 45.70 -5.89
N LEU A 208 -3.98 44.72 -5.00
CA LEU A 208 -4.73 43.47 -5.26
C LEU A 208 -6.16 43.49 -4.69
N LYS A 209 -6.55 44.50 -3.91
CA LYS A 209 -7.90 44.58 -3.30
C LYS A 209 -9.01 44.76 -4.34
N ASP A 210 -8.81 45.61 -5.35
CA ASP A 210 -9.83 45.89 -6.39
C ASP A 210 -10.03 44.73 -7.37
N VAL A 211 -8.99 43.92 -7.60
CA VAL A 211 -9.08 42.71 -8.44
C VAL A 211 -9.74 41.56 -7.68
N HIS A 212 -9.60 41.53 -6.35
CA HIS A 212 -10.12 40.50 -5.45
C HIS A 212 -11.66 40.53 -5.33
N GLU A 213 -12.29 41.71 -5.27
CA GLU A 213 -13.74 41.83 -5.06
C GLU A 213 -14.59 41.26 -6.22
N LYS A 214 -14.15 41.44 -7.48
CA LYS A 214 -14.81 40.87 -8.66
C LYS A 214 -14.45 39.39 -8.89
N THR A 215 -13.29 38.93 -8.44
CA THR A 215 -12.93 37.51 -8.52
C THR A 215 -13.64 36.67 -7.46
N ASN A 216 -14.01 37.22 -6.30
CA ASN A 216 -14.68 36.46 -5.23
C ASN A 216 -15.95 35.75 -5.70
N SER A 217 -16.85 36.39 -6.46
CA SER A 217 -18.08 35.70 -6.91
C SER A 217 -17.88 34.58 -7.94
N LEU A 218 -16.77 34.60 -8.69
CA LEU A 218 -16.40 33.56 -9.65
C LEU A 218 -15.56 32.47 -8.97
N VAL A 219 -14.66 32.86 -8.08
CA VAL A 219 -13.85 31.97 -7.25
C VAL A 219 -14.76 31.20 -6.29
N ASP A 220 -15.73 31.82 -5.63
CA ASP A 220 -16.70 31.15 -4.75
C ASP A 220 -17.54 30.10 -5.51
N LYS A 221 -17.90 30.40 -6.78
CA LYS A 221 -18.59 29.44 -7.66
C LYS A 221 -17.67 28.31 -8.11
N MET A 222 -16.40 28.61 -8.37
CA MET A 222 -15.38 27.62 -8.72
C MET A 222 -15.01 26.75 -7.51
N ASP A 223 -14.98 27.32 -6.30
CA ASP A 223 -14.71 26.64 -5.03
C ASP A 223 -15.89 25.74 -4.64
N ALA A 224 -17.13 26.19 -4.84
CA ALA A 224 -18.31 25.33 -4.64
C ALA A 224 -18.33 24.15 -5.63
N CYS A 225 -18.00 24.39 -6.89
CA CYS A 225 -17.84 23.35 -7.90
C CYS A 225 -16.68 22.40 -7.57
N TRP A 226 -15.56 22.95 -7.09
CA TRP A 226 -14.37 22.22 -6.68
C TRP A 226 -14.62 21.35 -5.47
N GLU A 227 -15.31 21.85 -4.44
CA GLU A 227 -15.68 21.05 -3.26
C GLU A 227 -16.67 19.94 -3.63
N GLN A 228 -17.60 20.18 -4.56
CA GLN A 228 -18.51 19.13 -5.03
C GLN A 228 -17.78 18.05 -5.84
N PHE A 229 -16.79 18.44 -6.64
CA PHE A 229 -15.89 17.51 -7.34
C PHE A 229 -14.99 16.74 -6.36
N MET A 230 -14.35 17.43 -5.42
CA MET A 230 -13.49 16.85 -4.40
C MET A 230 -14.25 15.94 -3.44
N ALA A 231 -15.51 16.23 -3.13
CA ALA A 231 -16.38 15.35 -2.34
C ALA A 231 -16.59 13.98 -3.03
N LYS A 232 -16.64 13.95 -4.37
CA LYS A 232 -16.75 12.70 -5.14
C LYS A 232 -15.43 11.91 -5.16
N ILE A 233 -14.30 12.60 -5.01
CA ILE A 233 -12.94 12.03 -5.01
C ILE A 233 -12.52 11.59 -3.60
N ARG A 234 -12.96 12.30 -2.55
CA ARG A 234 -12.69 11.93 -1.16
C ARG A 234 -13.30 10.56 -0.82
N VAL A 235 -12.65 9.87 0.11
CA VAL A 235 -13.13 8.61 0.65
C VAL A 235 -14.34 8.91 1.53
N ASP A 236 -15.35 8.03 1.48
CA ASP A 236 -16.54 8.15 2.31
C ASP A 236 -16.18 8.02 3.80
N PRO A 237 -16.38 9.06 4.62
CA PRO A 237 -15.99 9.06 6.03
C PRO A 237 -16.85 8.13 6.90
N ASP A 238 -18.01 7.68 6.42
CA ASP A 238 -18.83 6.72 7.17
C ASP A 238 -18.32 5.28 6.98
N LEU A 239 -17.70 4.99 5.83
CA LEU A 239 -17.08 3.69 5.54
C LEU A 239 -15.63 3.61 6.05
N PHE A 240 -14.90 4.71 5.97
CA PHE A 240 -13.53 4.83 6.47
C PHE A 240 -13.43 6.01 7.42
N PRO A 241 -13.81 5.83 8.70
CA PRO A 241 -13.72 6.90 9.68
C PRO A 241 -12.26 7.36 9.83
N GLU A 242 -12.07 8.67 9.90
CA GLU A 242 -10.75 9.25 10.11
C GLU A 242 -10.19 8.82 11.46
N ARG A 243 -8.94 8.38 11.45
CA ARG A 243 -8.25 7.98 12.66
C ARG A 243 -7.88 9.21 13.47
N LYS A 244 -8.37 9.31 14.71
CA LYS A 244 -7.92 10.33 15.66
C LYS A 244 -6.40 10.22 15.83
N HIS A 245 -5.70 11.36 15.79
CA HIS A 245 -4.25 11.37 15.98
C HIS A 245 -3.91 10.98 17.41
N ARG A 246 -3.44 9.74 17.58
CA ARG A 246 -3.00 9.20 18.87
C ARG A 246 -1.48 9.21 18.92
N LEU A 247 -0.93 9.67 20.04
CA LEU A 247 0.50 9.59 20.28
C LEU A 247 0.90 8.11 20.31
N THR A 248 2.03 7.79 19.68
CA THR A 248 2.59 6.44 19.67
C THR A 248 3.97 6.47 20.30
N ALA A 249 4.27 5.45 21.11
CA ALA A 249 5.57 5.30 21.74
C ALA A 249 6.04 3.84 21.62
N ILE A 250 7.34 3.61 21.77
CA ILE A 250 7.90 2.26 21.79
C ILE A 250 7.33 1.52 23.00
N TYR A 251 6.73 0.36 22.77
CA TYR A 251 6.15 -0.47 23.81
C TYR A 251 7.21 -0.92 24.81
N SER A 252 6.88 -0.77 26.08
CA SER A 252 7.69 -1.24 27.20
C SER A 252 6.76 -1.84 28.24
N LYS A 253 7.11 -3.04 28.70
CA LYS A 253 6.32 -3.83 29.64
C LYS A 253 6.18 -3.14 31.00
N ASP A 254 7.25 -2.50 31.46
CA ASP A 254 7.29 -1.76 32.73
C ASP A 254 6.38 -0.53 32.73
N LYS A 255 6.09 0.02 31.54
CA LYS A 255 5.29 1.23 31.36
C LYS A 255 3.97 0.96 30.65
N GLU A 256 3.43 -0.24 30.82
CA GLU A 256 2.19 -0.67 30.17
C GLU A 256 1.01 0.25 30.48
N TYR A 257 0.98 0.86 31.66
CA TYR A 257 -0.06 1.82 32.08
C TYR A 257 -0.17 3.05 31.16
N LEU A 258 0.88 3.41 30.41
CA LEU A 258 0.89 4.49 29.42
C LEU A 258 0.19 4.12 28.11
N PHE A 259 0.02 2.83 27.83
CA PHE A 259 -0.52 2.30 26.59
C PHE A 259 -1.99 1.92 26.74
N ASP A 260 -2.76 2.11 25.67
CA ASP A 260 -4.19 1.76 25.66
C ASP A 260 -4.38 0.27 25.35
N THR A 261 -4.02 -0.58 26.31
CA THR A 261 -4.19 -2.04 26.20
C THR A 261 -5.65 -2.49 26.21
N THR A 262 -6.57 -1.60 26.58
CA THR A 262 -8.03 -1.85 26.58
C THR A 262 -8.66 -1.74 25.20
N ALA A 263 -7.98 -1.13 24.23
CA ALA A 263 -8.50 -1.02 22.87
C ALA A 263 -8.51 -2.38 22.15
N GLU A 264 -9.64 -2.73 21.55
CA GLU A 264 -9.79 -3.98 20.77
C GLU A 264 -8.76 -4.10 19.63
N CYS A 265 -8.39 -2.98 19.01
CA CYS A 265 -7.39 -2.95 17.94
C CYS A 265 -5.99 -2.55 18.42
N PHE A 266 -5.64 -2.79 19.70
CA PHE A 266 -4.30 -2.52 20.21
C PHE A 266 -3.24 -3.35 19.47
N TRP A 267 -3.42 -4.67 19.38
CA TRP A 267 -2.69 -5.53 18.45
C TRP A 267 -3.55 -5.83 17.23
N THR A 268 -3.29 -5.12 16.13
CA THR A 268 -3.93 -5.43 14.85
C THR A 268 -3.55 -6.85 14.38
N PRO A 269 -4.40 -7.53 13.58
CA PRO A 269 -4.08 -8.85 13.04
C PRO A 269 -2.71 -8.87 12.33
N SER A 270 -2.37 -7.80 11.61
CA SER A 270 -1.06 -7.63 10.98
C SER A 270 0.12 -7.62 11.96
N ILE A 271 -0.03 -7.02 13.15
CA ILE A 271 0.99 -7.05 14.20
C ILE A 271 1.08 -8.44 14.81
N ARG A 272 -0.05 -9.11 15.07
CA ARG A 272 -0.11 -10.46 15.64
C ARG A 272 0.61 -11.46 14.73
N SER A 273 0.25 -11.50 13.44
CA SER A 273 0.92 -12.36 12.46
C SER A 273 2.40 -12.04 12.29
N ARG A 274 2.80 -10.76 12.40
CA ARG A 274 4.21 -10.35 12.36
C ARG A 274 5.00 -10.87 13.56
N ILE A 275 4.42 -10.84 14.76
CA ILE A 275 5.04 -11.40 15.96
C ILE A 275 5.22 -12.91 15.79
N VAL A 276 4.18 -13.63 15.36
CA VAL A 276 4.28 -15.08 15.13
C VAL A 276 5.32 -15.42 14.07
N GLN A 277 5.34 -14.71 12.94
CA GLN A 277 6.37 -14.89 11.91
C GLN A 277 7.78 -14.69 12.47
N PHE A 278 8.00 -13.67 13.32
CA PHE A 278 9.29 -13.45 13.95
C PHE A 278 9.73 -14.61 14.87
N ILE A 279 8.77 -15.23 15.58
CA ILE A 279 9.04 -16.42 16.40
C ILE A 279 9.40 -17.60 15.49
N LEU A 280 8.59 -17.86 14.47
CA LEU A 280 8.79 -18.95 13.51
C LEU A 280 10.14 -18.89 12.79
N ASP A 281 10.62 -17.69 12.46
CA ASP A 281 11.91 -17.49 11.80
C ASP A 281 13.13 -17.76 12.71
N ARG A 282 12.95 -17.79 14.03
CA ARG A 282 14.04 -17.91 15.01
C ARG A 282 14.09 -19.25 15.73
N LYS A 283 13.01 -20.03 15.71
CA LYS A 283 12.90 -21.26 16.49
C LYS A 283 13.69 -22.40 15.88
N LYS A 284 14.34 -23.18 16.74
CA LYS A 284 15.14 -24.36 16.34
C LYS A 284 14.23 -25.55 16.08
N PHE A 285 14.61 -26.39 15.12
CA PHE A 285 13.89 -27.63 14.77
C PHE A 285 14.75 -28.88 14.98
N SER A 286 15.95 -28.73 15.54
CA SER A 286 16.83 -29.85 15.90
C SER A 286 17.29 -29.69 17.35
N SER A 287 17.33 -30.81 18.07
CA SER A 287 17.86 -30.90 19.45
C SER A 287 19.37 -31.12 19.47
N ALA A 288 19.99 -31.43 18.33
CA ALA A 288 21.42 -31.64 18.24
C ALA A 288 22.18 -30.32 18.39
N SER A 289 23.10 -30.25 19.35
CA SER A 289 23.96 -29.09 19.58
C SER A 289 24.94 -28.80 18.44
N ASN A 290 25.09 -29.73 17.49
CA ASN A 290 26.08 -29.65 16.42
C ASN A 290 25.58 -28.92 15.17
N ASP A 291 24.28 -28.63 15.05
CA ASP A 291 23.72 -27.92 13.89
C ASP A 291 23.21 -26.53 14.29
N ASP A 292 24.13 -25.56 14.29
CA ASP A 292 23.83 -24.15 14.57
C ASP A 292 22.89 -23.52 13.53
N PHE A 293 22.73 -24.14 12.37
CA PHE A 293 21.88 -23.65 11.28
C PHE A 293 20.49 -24.31 11.25
N ALA A 294 20.18 -25.21 12.19
CA ALA A 294 18.89 -25.88 12.28
C ALA A 294 17.80 -25.01 12.95
N PHE A 295 17.56 -23.81 12.40
CA PHE A 295 16.50 -22.90 12.86
C PHE A 295 15.72 -22.26 11.71
N GLY A 296 14.49 -21.83 12.03
CA GLY A 296 13.63 -21.05 11.16
C GLY A 296 12.71 -21.87 10.27
N ILE A 297 11.47 -21.41 10.14
CA ILE A 297 10.44 -22.04 9.30
C ILE A 297 10.82 -22.07 7.81
N THR A 298 11.53 -21.06 7.32
CA THR A 298 11.97 -20.99 5.91
C THR A 298 12.82 -22.20 5.52
N ARG A 299 13.66 -22.70 6.44
CA ARG A 299 14.50 -23.88 6.20
C ARG A 299 13.66 -25.15 6.15
N LEU A 300 12.68 -25.28 7.05
CA LEU A 300 11.74 -26.41 7.04
C LEU A 300 10.86 -26.45 5.79
N ILE A 301 10.50 -25.28 5.25
CA ILE A 301 9.80 -25.20 3.96
C ILE A 301 10.72 -25.60 2.80
N SER A 302 11.96 -25.10 2.80
CA SER A 302 12.96 -25.45 1.78
C SER A 302 13.32 -26.94 1.78
N ASN A 303 13.25 -27.60 2.93
CA ASN A 303 13.48 -29.04 3.09
C ASN A 303 12.22 -29.88 2.83
N SER A 304 11.11 -29.27 2.41
CA SER A 304 9.81 -29.92 2.21
C SER A 304 9.20 -30.56 3.47
N THR A 305 9.70 -30.25 4.67
CA THR A 305 9.14 -30.69 5.95
C THR A 305 7.77 -30.04 6.21
N TYR A 306 7.66 -28.75 5.87
CA TYR A 306 6.41 -28.04 5.69
C TYR A 306 6.25 -27.65 4.21
N SER A 307 5.03 -27.61 3.71
CA SER A 307 4.70 -27.17 2.36
C SER A 307 4.52 -25.65 2.28
N ALA A 308 3.88 -25.06 3.29
CA ALA A 308 3.61 -23.63 3.35
C ALA A 308 3.45 -23.14 4.78
N ALA A 309 3.68 -21.85 4.98
CA ALA A 309 3.39 -21.15 6.23
C ALA A 309 2.90 -19.73 5.90
N TYR A 310 1.69 -19.37 6.33
CA TYR A 310 1.09 -18.08 6.00
C TYR A 310 0.08 -17.60 7.07
N PRO A 311 -0.11 -16.27 7.21
CA PRO A 311 -1.20 -15.73 8.01
C PRO A 311 -2.54 -15.85 7.28
N LEU A 312 -3.64 -15.90 8.03
CA LEU A 312 -4.98 -15.92 7.47
C LEU A 312 -5.50 -14.52 7.14
N HIS A 313 -6.46 -14.47 6.22
CA HIS A 313 -7.22 -13.25 5.93
C HIS A 313 -8.51 -13.20 6.73
N ASP A 314 -8.99 -11.98 7.04
CA ASP A 314 -10.16 -11.70 7.88
C ASP A 314 -11.52 -12.18 7.31
N GLY A 315 -11.54 -12.90 6.19
CA GLY A 315 -12.76 -13.45 5.60
C GLY A 315 -12.71 -13.64 4.07
N ASP A 316 -13.88 -14.00 3.53
CA ASP A 316 -14.10 -14.11 2.09
C ASP A 316 -14.33 -12.74 1.44
N LEU A 317 -14.08 -12.66 0.13
CA LEU A 317 -14.27 -11.46 -0.67
C LEU A 317 -15.74 -11.05 -0.81
N LYS A 318 -16.67 -11.99 -0.60
CA LYS A 318 -18.11 -11.79 -0.81
C LYS A 318 -18.88 -11.48 0.47
N THR A 319 -18.35 -11.84 1.64
CA THR A 319 -19.07 -11.68 2.91
C THR A 319 -18.95 -10.24 3.43
N PRO A 320 -20.08 -9.51 3.58
CA PRO A 320 -20.06 -8.17 4.12
C PRO A 320 -19.69 -8.21 5.61
N GLY A 321 -18.87 -7.25 6.06
CA GLY A 321 -18.43 -7.14 7.47
C GLY A 321 -16.95 -7.43 7.72
N SER A 322 -16.21 -7.95 6.73
CA SER A 322 -14.75 -8.08 6.80
C SER A 322 -14.04 -6.84 6.24
N MET A 323 -12.88 -6.49 6.80
CA MET A 323 -12.05 -5.40 6.28
C MET A 323 -11.61 -5.66 4.83
N ARG A 324 -11.37 -6.94 4.50
CA ARG A 324 -11.03 -7.40 3.15
C ARG A 324 -12.11 -7.07 2.13
N HIS A 325 -13.37 -7.35 2.45
CA HIS A 325 -14.50 -7.04 1.57
C HIS A 325 -14.65 -5.52 1.37
N LEU A 326 -14.50 -4.73 2.45
CA LEU A 326 -14.56 -3.28 2.38
C LEU A 326 -13.44 -2.69 1.49
N LEU A 327 -12.20 -3.15 1.68
CA LEU A 327 -11.07 -2.74 0.85
C LEU A 327 -11.25 -3.18 -0.62
N TYR A 328 -11.85 -4.35 -0.87
CA TYR A 328 -12.10 -4.80 -2.23
C TYR A 328 -13.13 -3.93 -2.96
N THR A 329 -14.25 -3.63 -2.31
CA THR A 329 -15.39 -2.91 -2.90
C THR A 329 -15.11 -1.42 -3.09
N GLU A 330 -14.52 -0.76 -2.09
CA GLU A 330 -14.33 0.69 -2.11
C GLU A 330 -12.95 1.17 -2.58
N TRP A 331 -11.92 0.31 -2.53
CA TRP A 331 -10.56 0.70 -2.90
C TRP A 331 -10.00 -0.08 -4.09
N ALA A 332 -10.13 -1.41 -4.11
CA ALA A 332 -9.55 -2.26 -5.16
C ALA A 332 -10.36 -2.26 -6.48
N SER A 333 -11.63 -1.83 -6.43
CA SER A 333 -12.52 -1.84 -7.57
C SER A 333 -12.12 -0.81 -8.63
N VAL A 334 -12.16 -1.23 -9.91
CA VAL A 334 -11.85 -0.36 -11.06
C VAL A 334 -12.78 0.85 -11.11
N SER A 335 -14.03 0.69 -10.69
CA SER A 335 -15.03 1.76 -10.64
C SER A 335 -14.68 2.88 -9.65
N LYS A 336 -13.74 2.63 -8.72
CA LYS A 336 -13.34 3.57 -7.66
C LYS A 336 -11.91 4.10 -7.87
N CYS A 337 -11.34 3.97 -9.06
CA CYS A 337 -9.94 4.34 -9.33
C CYS A 337 -9.62 5.84 -9.14
N ILE A 338 -10.64 6.70 -9.26
CA ILE A 338 -10.50 8.16 -9.11
C ILE A 338 -10.55 8.57 -7.63
N LYS A 339 -11.07 7.72 -6.73
CA LYS A 339 -11.14 8.03 -5.30
C LYS A 339 -9.75 8.05 -4.66
N TYR A 340 -9.59 8.89 -3.64
CA TYR A 340 -8.41 8.87 -2.76
C TYR A 340 -8.23 7.49 -2.11
N GLN A 341 -6.98 7.17 -1.78
CA GLN A 341 -6.64 5.87 -1.21
C GLN A 341 -6.77 5.90 0.33
N PRO A 342 -7.49 4.97 0.96
CA PRO A 342 -7.54 4.83 2.42
C PRO A 342 -6.27 4.16 2.95
N LEU A 343 -5.15 4.89 2.91
CA LEU A 343 -3.81 4.35 3.19
C LEU A 343 -3.65 3.77 4.60
N ASP A 344 -4.32 4.33 5.60
CA ASP A 344 -4.23 3.81 6.97
C ASP A 344 -4.82 2.41 7.12
N TYR A 345 -5.96 2.14 6.49
CA TYR A 345 -6.59 0.82 6.49
C TYR A 345 -5.78 -0.19 5.67
N VAL A 346 -5.21 0.24 4.54
CA VAL A 346 -4.30 -0.60 3.74
C VAL A 346 -3.06 -0.97 4.54
N LYS A 347 -2.48 -0.02 5.27
CA LYS A 347 -1.33 -0.22 6.16
C LYS A 347 -1.68 -1.16 7.31
N ASP A 348 -2.84 -1.00 7.93
CA ASP A 348 -3.23 -1.81 9.09
C ASP A 348 -3.59 -3.26 8.68
N TYR A 349 -4.06 -3.49 7.45
CA TYR A 349 -4.32 -4.83 6.89
C TYR A 349 -3.06 -5.52 6.34
N PHE A 350 -2.35 -4.86 5.41
CA PHE A 350 -1.22 -5.46 4.69
C PHE A 350 0.15 -5.19 5.33
N GLY A 351 0.21 -4.25 6.28
CA GLY A 351 1.44 -3.80 6.91
C GLY A 351 2.09 -2.61 6.21
N VAL A 352 3.14 -2.09 6.87
CA VAL A 352 3.78 -0.82 6.51
C VAL A 352 4.47 -0.84 5.14
N LYS A 353 5.08 -1.97 4.74
CA LYS A 353 5.78 -2.07 3.45
C LYS A 353 4.83 -1.86 2.26
N ILE A 354 3.67 -2.54 2.30
CA ILE A 354 2.65 -2.44 1.25
C ILE A 354 1.93 -1.09 1.33
N GLY A 355 1.63 -0.61 2.54
CA GLY A 355 1.09 0.74 2.74
C GLY A 355 1.98 1.83 2.15
N LEU A 356 3.30 1.75 2.37
CA LEU A 356 4.27 2.69 1.81
C LEU A 356 4.34 2.62 0.29
N TYR A 357 4.30 1.41 -0.29
CA TYR A 357 4.24 1.22 -1.73
C TYR A 357 3.05 1.96 -2.35
N PHE A 358 1.85 1.78 -1.79
CA PHE A 358 0.64 2.45 -2.31
C PHE A 358 0.63 3.95 -2.04
N ALA A 359 1.21 4.40 -0.92
CA ALA A 359 1.40 5.82 -0.64
C ALA A 359 2.30 6.48 -1.69
N TRP A 360 3.43 5.85 -2.00
CA TRP A 360 4.35 6.32 -3.04
C TRP A 360 3.71 6.29 -4.43
N LEU A 361 3.01 5.21 -4.78
CA LEU A 361 2.30 5.10 -6.05
C LEU A 361 1.26 6.22 -6.20
N GLY A 362 0.48 6.49 -5.15
CA GLY A 362 -0.50 7.58 -5.14
C GLY A 362 0.15 8.95 -5.30
N PHE A 363 1.21 9.21 -4.54
CA PHE A 363 1.99 10.44 -4.68
C PHE A 363 2.52 10.62 -6.10
N TYR A 364 3.12 9.59 -6.69
CA TYR A 364 3.66 9.62 -8.03
C TYR A 364 2.58 9.89 -9.09
N THR A 365 1.42 9.23 -8.98
CA THR A 365 0.30 9.48 -9.89
C THR A 365 -0.24 10.90 -9.75
N HIS A 366 -0.29 11.46 -8.54
CA HIS A 366 -0.70 12.85 -8.32
C HIS A 366 0.33 13.83 -8.90
N MET A 367 1.62 13.56 -8.78
CA MET A 367 2.68 14.37 -9.39
C MET A 367 2.71 14.28 -10.92
N LEU A 368 2.22 13.19 -11.52
CA LEU A 368 2.08 13.05 -12.97
C LEU A 368 0.94 13.88 -13.56
N ILE A 369 -0.09 14.23 -12.79
CA ILE A 369 -1.22 15.04 -13.27
C ILE A 369 -0.75 16.38 -13.86
N PRO A 370 0.01 17.24 -13.15
CA PRO A 370 0.48 18.50 -13.73
C PRO A 370 1.40 18.28 -14.93
N ALA A 371 2.26 17.26 -14.91
CA ALA A 371 3.11 16.92 -16.05
C ALA A 371 2.30 16.51 -17.29
N SER A 372 1.23 15.72 -17.10
CA SER A 372 0.31 15.34 -18.16
C SER A 372 -0.46 16.54 -18.72
N ILE A 373 -0.85 17.51 -17.89
CA ILE A 373 -1.55 18.72 -18.33
C ILE A 373 -0.61 19.56 -19.21
N VAL A 374 0.63 19.82 -18.77
CA VAL A 374 1.61 20.57 -19.56
C VAL A 374 1.91 19.84 -20.88
N GLY A 375 2.11 18.52 -20.82
CA GLY A 375 2.34 17.70 -22.01
C GLY A 375 1.17 17.76 -23.01
N LEU A 376 -0.07 17.68 -22.53
CA LEU A 376 -1.26 17.79 -23.37
C LEU A 376 -1.37 19.17 -24.04
N ILE A 377 -1.08 20.25 -23.30
CA ILE A 377 -1.06 21.62 -23.84
C ILE A 377 -0.02 21.74 -24.95
N CYS A 378 1.19 21.20 -24.75
CA CYS A 378 2.23 21.21 -25.78
C CYS A 378 1.81 20.45 -27.05
N VAL A 379 1.19 19.28 -26.90
CA VAL A 379 0.70 18.48 -28.05
C VAL A 379 -0.43 19.18 -28.79
N ILE A 380 -1.40 19.77 -28.07
CA ILE A 380 -2.49 20.52 -28.68
C ILE A 380 -1.96 21.73 -29.45
N TYR A 381 -0.98 22.45 -28.89
CA TYR A 381 -0.33 23.55 -29.58
C TYR A 381 0.36 23.07 -30.87
N SER A 382 1.18 22.02 -30.80
CA SER A 382 1.87 21.46 -31.97
C SER A 382 0.88 20.96 -33.04
N ALA A 383 -0.25 20.36 -32.64
CA ALA A 383 -1.29 19.94 -33.56
C ALA A 383 -1.97 21.12 -34.25
N SER A 384 -2.16 22.25 -33.55
CA SER A 384 -2.74 23.46 -34.13
C SER A 384 -1.81 24.13 -35.15
N THR A 385 -0.48 24.04 -34.97
CA THR A 385 0.49 24.71 -35.84
C THR A 385 1.00 23.83 -36.99
N VAL A 386 0.63 22.55 -37.06
CA VAL A 386 1.16 21.58 -38.05
C VAL A 386 0.94 21.99 -39.51
N TYR A 387 -0.18 22.66 -39.82
CA TYR A 387 -0.49 23.12 -41.17
C TYR A 387 0.15 24.46 -41.52
N SER A 388 0.67 25.19 -40.53
CA SER A 388 1.31 26.50 -40.72
C SER A 388 2.83 26.42 -40.87
N ASN A 389 3.40 25.24 -40.64
CA ASN A 389 4.84 25.05 -40.60
C ASN A 389 5.43 24.91 -42.02
N GLN A 390 6.37 25.80 -42.36
CA GLN A 390 6.95 25.92 -43.70
C GLN A 390 7.61 24.61 -44.21
N PRO A 391 8.45 23.89 -43.44
CA PRO A 391 9.08 22.65 -43.90
C PRO A 391 8.08 21.52 -44.21
N SER A 392 7.06 21.32 -43.37
CA SER A 392 6.04 20.29 -43.63
C SER A 392 5.16 20.65 -44.81
N GLU A 393 4.86 21.94 -45.00
CA GLU A 393 4.09 22.40 -46.15
C GLU A 393 4.88 22.30 -47.45
N GLN A 394 6.19 22.55 -47.41
CA GLN A 394 7.11 22.35 -48.54
C GLN A 394 7.24 20.87 -48.94
N VAL A 395 7.12 19.91 -48.02
CA VAL A 395 7.11 18.48 -48.36
C VAL A 395 5.77 18.06 -48.98
N CYS A 396 4.66 18.65 -48.52
CA CYS A 396 3.30 18.24 -48.93
C CYS A 396 2.80 18.92 -50.21
N ASN A 397 3.11 20.20 -50.40
CA ASN A 397 2.56 21.08 -51.45
C ASN A 397 3.65 21.69 -52.34
N TYR A 398 4.65 20.89 -52.72
CA TYR A 398 5.64 21.29 -53.73
C TYR A 398 5.13 21.03 -55.15
N ASN A 399 5.30 22.00 -56.04
CA ASN A 399 4.75 21.98 -57.41
C ASN A 399 5.48 21.03 -58.38
N SER A 400 6.63 20.47 -58.01
CA SER A 400 7.34 19.47 -58.82
C SER A 400 7.57 18.17 -58.05
N SER A 401 7.49 17.03 -58.75
CA SER A 401 7.76 15.72 -58.17
C SER A 401 9.26 15.55 -57.95
N ILE A 402 9.76 15.93 -56.77
CA ILE A 402 11.14 15.64 -56.35
C ILE A 402 11.24 14.13 -56.13
N LYS A 403 11.97 13.46 -57.03
CA LYS A 403 12.32 12.03 -56.92
C LYS A 403 13.51 11.87 -55.97
N MET A 404 13.33 11.05 -54.94
CA MET A 404 14.35 10.68 -53.99
C MET A 404 15.07 9.41 -54.43
N CYS A 405 16.36 9.31 -54.09
CA CYS A 405 17.17 8.14 -54.38
C CYS A 405 16.62 6.92 -53.62
N PRO A 406 16.77 5.71 -54.21
CA PRO A 406 16.42 4.48 -53.53
C PRO A 406 17.29 4.29 -52.28
N LEU A 407 16.69 3.73 -51.24
CA LEU A 407 17.35 3.47 -49.95
C LEU A 407 18.21 2.19 -49.97
N CYS A 408 18.21 1.43 -51.07
CA CYS A 408 18.81 0.10 -51.20
C CYS A 408 19.60 -0.03 -52.49
N ASP A 409 20.67 -0.81 -52.47
CA ASP A 409 21.63 -0.92 -53.58
C ASP A 409 21.14 -1.72 -54.80
N TYR A 410 20.20 -2.67 -54.63
CA TYR A 410 19.90 -3.66 -55.68
C TYR A 410 18.45 -3.68 -56.19
N PHE A 411 17.44 -3.50 -55.33
CA PHE A 411 16.02 -3.69 -55.71
C PHE A 411 15.09 -2.67 -55.03
N CYS A 412 15.37 -1.38 -55.19
CA CYS A 412 14.50 -0.31 -54.68
C CYS A 412 14.29 0.76 -55.77
N ASP A 413 13.03 1.16 -55.96
CA ASP A 413 12.66 2.18 -56.94
C ASP A 413 12.87 3.59 -56.37
N TYR A 414 12.98 4.56 -57.28
CA TYR A 414 12.91 5.98 -56.92
C TYR A 414 11.51 6.31 -56.41
N TRP A 415 11.43 7.06 -55.31
CA TRP A 415 10.18 7.39 -54.64
C TRP A 415 9.96 8.90 -54.61
N ASP A 416 8.71 9.35 -54.51
CA ASP A 416 8.38 10.78 -54.50
C ASP A 416 8.45 11.34 -53.07
N LEU A 417 9.07 12.51 -52.90
CA LEU A 417 9.16 13.18 -51.60
C LEU A 417 7.77 13.41 -50.96
N LYS A 418 6.75 13.66 -51.78
CA LYS A 418 5.35 13.86 -51.36
C LYS A 418 4.78 12.68 -50.58
N ASP A 419 5.25 11.46 -50.86
CA ASP A 419 4.80 10.25 -50.15
C ASP A 419 5.19 10.28 -48.66
N THR A 420 6.18 11.10 -48.28
CA THR A 420 6.57 11.33 -46.88
C THR A 420 5.86 12.51 -46.20
N CYS A 421 4.88 13.15 -46.85
CA CYS A 421 4.12 14.26 -46.27
C CYS A 421 3.51 13.92 -44.89
N LEU A 422 2.89 12.73 -44.76
CA LEU A 422 2.32 12.29 -43.49
C LEU A 422 3.40 12.10 -42.42
N GLN A 423 4.54 11.51 -42.79
CA GLN A 423 5.67 11.34 -41.88
C GLN A 423 6.26 12.67 -41.43
N SER A 424 6.41 13.64 -42.35
CA SER A 424 6.91 14.99 -42.04
C SER A 424 6.00 15.74 -41.06
N ARG A 425 4.67 15.63 -41.22
CA ARG A 425 3.69 16.22 -40.29
C ARG A 425 3.72 15.55 -38.90
N ILE A 426 3.87 14.23 -38.86
CA ILE A 426 4.04 13.49 -37.59
C ILE A 426 5.35 13.91 -36.91
N THR A 427 6.44 14.05 -37.65
CA THR A 427 7.73 14.50 -37.10
C THR A 427 7.59 15.89 -36.47
N TYR A 428 6.96 16.86 -37.14
CA TYR A 428 6.75 18.20 -36.56
C TYR A 428 5.85 18.18 -35.30
N LEU A 429 4.90 17.25 -35.20
CA LEU A 429 4.08 17.11 -33.99
C LEU A 429 4.92 16.82 -32.74
N PHE A 430 5.99 16.05 -32.89
CA PHE A 430 6.91 15.65 -31.81
C PHE A 430 8.17 16.53 -31.71
N ASP A 431 8.59 17.14 -32.82
CA ASP A 431 9.81 17.92 -32.93
C ASP A 431 9.47 19.39 -33.21
N ASN A 432 9.16 20.12 -32.15
CA ASN A 432 8.78 21.53 -32.17
C ASN A 432 9.43 22.28 -31.00
N SER A 433 9.52 23.60 -31.09
CA SER A 433 9.94 24.50 -30.01
C SER A 433 9.25 24.23 -28.66
N THR A 434 8.00 23.78 -28.66
CA THR A 434 7.24 23.40 -27.45
C THR A 434 7.75 22.14 -26.77
N THR A 435 8.32 21.18 -27.51
CA THR A 435 8.85 19.95 -26.91
C THR A 435 10.19 20.19 -26.24
N VAL A 436 10.97 21.19 -26.69
CA VAL A 436 12.15 21.69 -25.96
C VAL A 436 11.74 22.29 -24.60
N PHE A 437 10.71 23.13 -24.58
CA PHE A 437 10.15 23.67 -23.33
C PHE A 437 9.67 22.53 -22.39
N PHE A 438 8.95 21.55 -22.93
CA PHE A 438 8.50 20.40 -22.16
C PHE A 438 9.65 19.56 -21.60
N ALA A 439 10.74 19.37 -22.36
CA ALA A 439 11.93 18.66 -21.88
C ALA A 439 12.60 19.37 -20.69
N ILE A 440 12.69 20.71 -20.73
CA ILE A 440 13.18 21.52 -19.61
C ILE A 440 12.26 21.37 -18.40
N PHE A 441 10.94 21.47 -18.60
CA PHE A 441 9.95 21.25 -17.56
C PHE A 441 10.08 19.87 -16.92
N MET A 442 10.20 18.80 -17.72
CA MET A 442 10.38 17.44 -17.24
C MET A 442 11.69 17.25 -16.46
N SER A 443 12.75 17.98 -16.83
CA SER A 443 14.02 17.98 -16.11
C SER A 443 13.89 18.61 -14.72
N PHE A 444 13.05 19.64 -14.57
CA PHE A 444 12.72 20.22 -13.26
C PHE A 444 11.73 19.36 -12.47
N TRP A 445 10.77 18.73 -13.14
CA TRP A 445 9.78 17.86 -12.50
C TRP A 445 10.41 16.57 -11.94
N GLY A 446 11.42 16.03 -12.61
CA GLY A 446 12.14 14.83 -12.17
C GLY A 446 13.20 15.08 -11.09
N LYS A 447 13.42 16.34 -10.71
CA LYS A 447 14.31 16.77 -9.61
C LYS A 447 13.48 16.93 -8.34
#